data_AF-A0A9D2A8U4-F1
#
_entry.id   AF-A0A9D2A8U4-F1
#
_cell.length_a   1.000
_cell.length_b   1.000
_cell.length_c   1.000
_cell.angle_alpha   90.00
_cell.angle_beta   90.00
_cell.angle_gamma   90.00
#
_symmetry.space_group_name_H-M   'P 1'
#
loop_
_entity.id
_entity.type
_entity.pdbx_description
1 polymer ?
#
loop_
_entity_poly.entity_id
_entity_poly.type
_entity_poly.pdbx_seq_one_letter_code
_entity_poly.pdbx_strand_id
1 'polypeptide(L)'
;RAGDLEELDTTFERVRACFEAGALATGCDVSIEETSPRYSEFQNDDALARHFHENARLVGRDMDYSESHAGGMNTASTDMGNVSRRVPAIHPYLSIDSLPAVNHQKEFAQAAVTPAADVAVADGAFLLACTAIDHIVTT
;
A
#
# COMPACT_ATOMS: atom_id res chain seq x y z
N ARG A 1 11.68 -9.12 -1.21
CA ARG A 1 11.05 -7.85 -1.62
C ARG A 1 12.01 -7.11 -2.53
N ALA A 2 11.47 -6.30 -3.43
CA ALA A 2 12.21 -5.47 -4.37
C ALA A 2 11.38 -4.22 -4.68
N GLY A 3 11.93 -3.27 -5.45
CA GLY A 3 11.23 -2.04 -5.84
C GLY A 3 10.11 -2.28 -6.86
N ASP A 4 10.22 -3.32 -7.66
CA ASP A 4 9.23 -3.76 -8.63
C ASP A 4 9.26 -5.29 -8.85
N LEU A 5 8.30 -5.82 -9.62
CA LEU A 5 8.25 -7.25 -9.93
C LEU A 5 9.46 -7.77 -10.72
N GLU A 6 10.06 -6.96 -11.61
CA GLU A 6 11.20 -7.41 -12.42
C GLU A 6 12.45 -7.62 -11.54
N GLU A 7 12.70 -6.70 -10.62
CA GLU A 7 13.75 -6.83 -9.62
C GLU A 7 13.43 -7.94 -8.62
N LEU A 8 12.15 -8.15 -8.27
CA LEU A 8 11.73 -9.26 -7.43
C LEU A 8 12.04 -10.62 -8.08
N ASP A 9 11.73 -10.78 -9.36
CA ASP A 9 12.02 -11.98 -10.15
C ASP A 9 13.53 -12.27 -10.14
N THR A 10 14.34 -11.24 -10.42
CA THR A 10 15.80 -11.35 -10.40
C THR A 10 16.34 -11.76 -9.03
N THR A 11 15.78 -11.19 -7.96
CA THR A 11 16.18 -11.50 -6.58
C THR A 11 15.76 -12.91 -6.18
N PHE A 12 14.54 -13.32 -6.56
CA PHE A 12 14.01 -14.65 -6.30
C PHE A 12 14.89 -15.73 -6.93
N GLU A 13 15.30 -15.56 -8.19
CA GLU A 13 16.18 -16.50 -8.88
C GLU A 13 17.53 -16.68 -8.19
N ARG A 14 18.11 -15.60 -7.65
CA ARG A 14 19.35 -15.67 -6.87
C ARG A 14 19.17 -16.46 -5.57
N VAL A 15 18.06 -16.22 -4.86
CA VAL A 15 17.75 -16.94 -3.63
C VAL A 15 17.48 -18.42 -3.90
N ARG A 16 16.72 -18.73 -4.96
CA ARG A 16 16.48 -20.10 -5.43
C ARG A 16 17.78 -20.86 -5.68
N ALA A 17 18.73 -20.24 -6.41
CA ALA A 17 20.02 -20.83 -6.68
C ALA A 17 20.82 -21.15 -5.41
N CYS A 18 20.72 -20.36 -4.35
CA CYS A 18 21.35 -20.66 -3.06
C CYS A 18 20.76 -21.92 -2.41
N PHE A 19 19.44 -22.10 -2.45
CA PHE A 19 18.80 -23.30 -1.91
C PHE A 19 19.18 -24.55 -2.71
N GLU A 20 19.19 -24.45 -4.04
CA GLU A 20 19.60 -25.54 -4.93
C GLU A 20 21.06 -25.94 -4.72
N ALA A 21 21.96 -24.96 -4.52
CA ALA A 21 23.35 -25.23 -4.18
C ALA A 21 23.49 -25.98 -2.84
N GLY A 22 22.68 -25.60 -1.83
CA GLY A 22 22.65 -26.29 -0.53
C GLY A 22 22.16 -27.73 -0.63
N ALA A 23 21.09 -27.96 -1.40
CA ALA A 23 20.56 -29.29 -1.69
C ALA A 23 21.61 -30.18 -2.38
N LEU A 24 22.26 -29.65 -3.42
CA LEU A 24 23.35 -30.32 -4.13
C LEU A 24 24.51 -30.69 -3.20
N ALA A 25 24.97 -29.77 -2.35
CA ALA A 25 26.10 -29.99 -1.47
C ALA A 25 25.83 -31.04 -0.38
N THR A 26 24.57 -31.21 0.02
CA THR A 26 24.16 -32.09 1.12
C THR A 26 23.57 -33.42 0.65
N GLY A 27 23.25 -33.56 -0.64
CA GLY A 27 22.52 -34.71 -1.16
C GLY A 27 21.05 -34.75 -0.75
N CYS A 28 20.49 -33.61 -0.35
CA CYS A 28 19.06 -33.47 -0.04
C CYS A 28 18.27 -33.02 -1.27
N ASP A 29 16.95 -33.19 -1.21
CA ASP A 29 16.01 -32.58 -2.15
C ASP A 29 15.56 -31.21 -1.66
N VAL A 30 15.23 -30.32 -2.60
CA VAL A 30 14.60 -29.02 -2.32
C VAL A 30 13.27 -28.93 -3.04
N SER A 31 12.25 -28.43 -2.34
CA SER A 31 10.97 -28.03 -2.93
C SER A 31 10.70 -26.58 -2.56
N ILE A 32 10.29 -25.78 -3.55
CA ILE A 32 9.99 -24.35 -3.38
C ILE A 32 8.58 -24.15 -3.91
N GLU A 33 7.72 -23.59 -3.07
CA GLU A 33 6.33 -23.31 -3.38
C GLU A 33 6.04 -21.85 -3.06
N GLU A 34 5.46 -21.12 -4.01
CA GLU A 34 4.92 -19.79 -3.74
C GLU A 34 3.54 -19.93 -3.07
N THR A 35 3.44 -19.46 -1.83
CA THR A 35 2.22 -19.57 -1.02
C THR A 35 1.17 -18.50 -1.33
N SER A 36 1.52 -17.52 -2.17
CA SER A 36 0.64 -16.43 -2.58
C SER A 36 1.10 -15.83 -3.91
N PRO A 37 0.20 -15.20 -4.69
CA PRO A 37 0.60 -14.38 -5.82
C PRO A 37 1.53 -13.24 -5.41
N ARG A 38 2.46 -12.86 -6.29
CA ARG A 38 3.40 -11.75 -6.06
C ARG A 38 2.67 -10.40 -6.03
N TYR A 39 2.93 -9.61 -4.99
CA TYR A 39 2.40 -8.25 -4.88
C TYR A 39 3.28 -7.34 -5.74
N SER A 40 2.66 -6.64 -6.69
CA SER A 40 3.37 -5.67 -7.52
C SER A 40 3.54 -4.35 -6.79
N GLU A 41 4.49 -3.58 -7.26
CA GLU A 41 4.71 -2.21 -6.81
C GLU A 41 3.52 -1.31 -7.20
N PHE A 42 3.12 -0.47 -6.25
CA PHE A 42 1.93 0.36 -6.36
C PHE A 42 2.21 1.60 -7.22
N GLN A 43 1.25 1.97 -8.07
CA GLN A 43 1.29 3.17 -8.90
C GLN A 43 0.06 4.05 -8.59
N ASN A 44 0.28 5.22 -8.02
CA ASN A 44 -0.80 6.20 -7.87
C ASN A 44 -1.21 6.74 -9.25
N ASP A 45 -2.52 6.91 -9.46
CA ASP A 45 -3.03 7.78 -10.51
C ASP A 45 -2.99 9.24 -10.02
N ASP A 46 -2.22 10.08 -10.71
CA ASP A 46 -1.98 11.47 -10.30
C ASP A 46 -3.25 12.32 -10.32
N ALA A 47 -4.18 12.07 -11.24
CA ALA A 47 -5.42 12.84 -11.34
C ALA A 47 -6.33 12.52 -10.14
N LEU A 48 -6.55 11.23 -9.87
CA LEU A 48 -7.30 10.77 -8.70
C LEU A 48 -6.65 11.23 -7.39
N ALA A 49 -5.32 11.14 -7.28
CA ALA A 49 -4.59 11.56 -6.09
C ALA A 49 -4.76 13.06 -5.83
N ARG A 50 -4.72 13.88 -6.88
CA ARG A 50 -4.94 15.33 -6.79
C ARG A 50 -6.36 15.66 -6.32
N HIS A 51 -7.38 15.02 -6.91
CA HIS A 51 -8.76 15.21 -6.47
C HIS A 51 -8.96 14.80 -5.01
N PHE A 52 -8.39 13.66 -4.60
CA PHE A 52 -8.47 13.22 -3.20
C PHE A 52 -7.81 14.22 -2.25
N HIS A 53 -6.63 14.74 -2.60
CA HIS A 53 -5.91 15.75 -1.82
C HIS A 53 -6.69 17.06 -1.69
N GLU A 54 -7.27 17.56 -2.78
CA GLU A 54 -8.09 18.77 -2.78
C GLU A 54 -9.34 18.59 -1.91
N ASN A 55 -10.01 17.44 -2.01
CA ASN A 55 -11.19 17.11 -1.20
C ASN A 55 -10.85 16.91 0.28
N ALA A 56 -9.69 16.35 0.62
CA ALA A 56 -9.27 16.12 2.00
C ALA A 56 -9.25 17.42 2.83
N ARG A 57 -8.94 18.55 2.18
CA ARG A 57 -8.96 19.88 2.81
C ARG A 57 -10.35 20.32 3.27
N LEU A 58 -11.41 19.84 2.61
CA LEU A 58 -12.80 20.18 2.96
C LEU A 58 -13.20 19.61 4.33
N VAL A 59 -12.59 18.50 4.73
CA VAL A 59 -12.80 17.86 6.04
C VAL A 59 -11.64 18.14 7.00
N GLY A 60 -10.78 19.10 6.68
CA GLY A 60 -9.68 19.53 7.54
C GLY A 60 -8.53 18.54 7.66
N ARG A 61 -8.38 17.59 6.72
CA ARG A 61 -7.27 16.64 6.69
C ARG A 61 -6.11 17.18 5.86
N ASP A 62 -4.94 17.31 6.48
CA ASP A 62 -3.70 17.74 5.84
C ASP A 62 -2.94 16.51 5.32
N MET A 63 -2.96 16.32 4.00
CA MET A 63 -2.38 15.16 3.33
C MET A 63 -1.02 15.53 2.70
N ASP A 64 -0.03 14.64 2.85
CA ASP A 64 1.25 14.77 2.14
C ASP A 64 1.14 14.23 0.72
N TYR A 65 0.60 15.06 -0.18
CA TYR A 65 0.47 14.73 -1.61
C TYR A 65 1.81 14.42 -2.28
N SER A 66 2.88 15.08 -1.83
CA SER A 66 4.22 14.92 -2.41
C SER A 66 4.96 13.65 -1.97
N GLU A 67 4.39 12.87 -1.05
CA GLU A 67 5.06 11.74 -0.39
C GLU A 67 6.47 12.12 0.13
N SER A 68 6.58 13.35 0.65
CA SER A 68 7.85 13.97 1.05
C SER A 68 8.43 13.42 2.36
N HIS A 69 7.62 12.74 3.18
CA HIS A 69 8.05 12.18 4.46
C HIS A 69 8.40 10.69 4.37
N ALA A 70 9.51 10.30 5.03
CA ALA A 70 9.89 8.91 5.19
C ALA A 70 8.80 8.16 5.99
N GLY A 71 8.12 7.20 5.36
CA GLY A 71 6.97 6.49 5.92
C GLY A 71 5.74 6.42 5.01
N GLY A 72 5.80 7.01 3.80
CA GLY A 72 4.77 6.85 2.78
C GLY A 72 4.58 5.40 2.29
N MET A 73 3.59 5.20 1.40
CA MET A 73 3.23 3.90 0.82
C MET A 73 4.39 3.11 0.23
N ASN A 74 5.45 3.79 -0.21
CA ASN A 74 6.71 3.25 -0.70
C ASN A 74 7.25 2.04 0.09
N THR A 75 7.01 1.99 1.40
CA THR A 75 7.52 0.91 2.27
C THR A 75 6.52 -0.20 2.57
N ALA A 76 5.25 -0.01 2.21
CA ALA A 76 4.17 -0.96 2.44
C ALA A 76 4.04 -1.95 1.27
N SER A 77 3.58 -3.17 1.58
CA SER A 77 3.26 -4.18 0.57
C SER A 77 1.75 -4.42 0.62
N THR A 78 1.06 -4.22 -0.49
CA THR A 78 -0.40 -4.35 -0.61
C THR A 78 -0.78 -4.99 -1.95
N ASP A 79 -1.81 -5.84 -1.93
CA ASP A 79 -2.39 -6.43 -3.15
C ASP A 79 -3.06 -5.39 -4.05
N MET A 80 -3.39 -4.22 -3.50
CA MET A 80 -3.83 -3.05 -4.28
C MET A 80 -2.77 -2.61 -5.30
N GLY A 81 -1.49 -2.96 -5.10
CA GLY A 81 -0.44 -2.81 -6.11
C GLY A 81 -0.83 -3.51 -7.41
N ASN A 82 -1.35 -4.74 -7.34
CA ASN A 82 -1.76 -5.50 -8.52
C ASN A 82 -2.99 -4.90 -9.21
N VAL A 83 -3.85 -4.19 -8.46
CA VAL A 83 -5.02 -3.47 -9.00
C VAL A 83 -4.56 -2.20 -9.72
N SER A 84 -3.64 -1.44 -9.12
CA SER A 84 -3.10 -0.20 -9.70
C SER A 84 -2.44 -0.39 -11.07
N ARG A 85 -1.97 -1.61 -11.35
CA ARG A 85 -1.41 -2.01 -12.66
C ARG A 85 -2.45 -2.20 -13.76
N ARG A 86 -3.73 -2.24 -13.42
CA ARG A 86 -4.83 -2.56 -14.35
C ARG A 86 -5.82 -1.43 -14.52
N VAL A 87 -6.01 -0.60 -13.49
CA VAL A 87 -6.97 0.51 -13.50
C VAL A 87 -6.38 1.70 -12.72
N PRO A 88 -6.79 2.94 -13.04
CA PRO A 88 -6.49 4.09 -12.20
C PRO A 88 -6.84 3.81 -10.74
N ALA A 89 -5.87 4.04 -9.85
CA ALA A 89 -5.99 3.67 -8.45
C ALA A 89 -5.27 4.66 -7.54
N ILE A 90 -5.79 4.81 -6.32
CA ILE A 90 -5.15 5.50 -5.21
C ILE A 90 -5.26 4.62 -3.96
N HIS A 91 -4.33 4.77 -3.02
CA HIS A 91 -4.36 4.05 -1.75
C HIS A 91 -3.92 4.96 -0.60
N PRO A 92 -4.71 6.01 -0.29
CA PRO A 92 -4.36 7.02 0.70
C PRO A 92 -4.43 6.49 2.14
N TYR A 93 -3.57 7.01 3.02
CA TYR A 93 -3.66 6.79 4.46
C TYR A 93 -4.36 7.95 5.15
N LEU A 94 -5.36 7.64 5.97
CA LEU A 94 -5.98 8.62 6.87
C LEU A 94 -5.50 8.36 8.30
N SER A 95 -5.03 9.41 8.99
CA SER A 95 -4.73 9.34 10.41
C SER A 95 -5.98 8.93 11.20
N ILE A 96 -5.79 8.06 12.19
CA ILE A 96 -6.79 7.74 13.23
C ILE A 96 -6.31 8.23 14.61
N ASP A 97 -5.38 9.17 14.63
CA ASP A 97 -4.71 9.72 15.82
C ASP A 97 -4.04 8.65 16.68
N SER A 98 -3.46 7.64 16.03
CA SER A 98 -2.81 6.52 16.70
C SER A 98 -1.36 6.80 17.12
N LEU A 99 -0.72 7.86 16.62
CA LEU A 99 0.70 8.08 16.88
C LEU A 99 0.99 8.20 18.39
N PRO A 100 2.10 7.58 18.86
CA PRO A 100 3.18 6.95 18.09
C PRO A 100 2.90 5.51 17.64
N ALA A 101 1.73 4.94 17.94
CA ALA A 101 1.39 3.58 17.49
C ALA A 101 1.14 3.53 15.97
N VAL A 102 1.65 2.49 15.34
CA VAL A 102 1.54 2.23 13.89
C VAL A 102 0.95 0.84 13.62
N ASN A 103 0.60 0.56 12.36
CA ASN A 103 0.05 -0.73 11.92
C ASN A 103 0.86 -1.92 12.49
N HIS A 104 0.16 -3.02 12.78
CA HIS A 104 0.72 -4.24 13.42
C HIS A 104 1.14 -4.11 14.89
N GLN A 105 0.71 -3.06 15.59
CA GLN A 105 0.87 -2.93 17.04
C GLN A 105 -0.48 -3.09 17.76
N LYS A 106 -0.44 -3.58 19.00
CA LYS A 106 -1.65 -3.75 19.83
C LYS A 106 -2.33 -2.41 20.10
N GLU A 107 -1.54 -1.38 20.31
CA GLU A 107 -1.96 -0.01 20.60
C GLU A 107 -2.65 0.61 19.38
N PHE A 108 -2.21 0.28 18.16
CA PHE A 108 -2.90 0.70 16.93
C PHE A 108 -4.26 0.03 16.80
N ALA A 109 -4.37 -1.26 17.16
CA ALA A 109 -5.66 -1.95 17.19
C ALA A 109 -6.63 -1.31 18.21
N GLN A 110 -6.12 -0.79 19.33
CA GLN A 110 -6.92 -0.03 20.30
C GLN A 110 -7.35 1.33 19.72
N ALA A 111 -6.46 2.01 18.98
CA ALA A 111 -6.79 3.28 18.31
C ALA A 111 -7.87 3.10 17.23
N ALA A 112 -7.86 1.97 16.51
CA ALA A 112 -8.79 1.66 15.42
C ALA A 112 -10.26 1.47 15.84
N VAL A 113 -10.55 1.43 17.14
CA VAL A 113 -11.92 1.29 17.70
C VAL A 113 -12.34 2.52 18.52
N THR A 114 -11.72 3.67 18.24
CA THR A 114 -12.03 4.95 18.91
C THR A 114 -12.94 5.83 18.06
N PRO A 115 -13.62 6.84 18.65
CA PRO A 115 -14.38 7.82 17.88
C PRO A 115 -13.56 8.56 16.81
N ALA A 116 -12.25 8.75 17.02
CA ALA A 116 -11.36 9.34 16.01
C ALA A 116 -11.22 8.43 14.77
N ALA A 117 -11.15 7.12 14.97
CA ALA A 117 -11.18 6.14 13.89
C ALA A 117 -12.53 6.13 13.15
N ASP A 118 -13.66 6.25 13.88
CA ASP A 118 -14.99 6.36 13.26
C ASP A 118 -15.09 7.61 12.35
N VAL A 119 -14.55 8.75 12.79
CA VAL A 119 -14.46 9.97 11.98
C VAL A 119 -13.58 9.73 10.74
N ALA A 120 -12.45 9.04 10.87
CA ALA A 120 -11.60 8.71 9.73
C ALA A 120 -12.31 7.82 8.70
N VAL A 121 -13.16 6.88 9.15
CA VAL A 121 -13.99 6.04 8.25
C VAL A 121 -15.01 6.91 7.50
N ALA A 122 -15.73 7.78 8.21
CA ALA A 122 -16.71 8.67 7.60
C ALA A 122 -16.08 9.63 6.58
N ASP A 123 -14.94 10.23 6.93
CA ASP A 123 -14.17 11.09 6.04
C ASP A 123 -13.65 10.30 4.84
N GLY A 124 -13.10 9.09 5.03
CA GLY A 124 -12.66 8.25 3.93
C GLY A 124 -13.78 7.94 2.93
N ALA A 125 -14.98 7.59 3.42
CA ALA A 125 -16.14 7.36 2.55
C ALA A 125 -16.56 8.62 1.79
N PHE A 126 -16.61 9.78 2.46
CA PHE A 126 -16.92 11.06 1.84
C PHE A 126 -15.89 11.44 0.77
N LEU A 127 -14.60 11.31 1.07
CA LEU A 127 -13.51 11.67 0.17
C LEU A 127 -13.43 10.76 -1.07
N LEU A 128 -13.71 9.47 -0.92
CA LEU A 128 -13.82 8.56 -2.06
C LEU A 128 -15.00 8.95 -2.98
N ALA A 129 -16.14 9.32 -2.41
CA ALA A 129 -17.30 9.75 -3.19
C ALA A 129 -17.04 11.05 -3.96
N CYS A 130 -16.48 12.07 -3.30
CA CYS A 130 -16.11 13.34 -3.94
C CYS A 130 -15.07 13.14 -5.04
N THR A 131 -14.02 12.37 -4.77
CA THR A 131 -12.97 12.04 -5.76
C THR A 131 -13.56 11.37 -6.99
N ALA A 132 -14.47 10.41 -6.81
CA ALA A 132 -15.14 9.75 -7.94
C ALA A 132 -16.00 10.73 -8.75
N ILE A 133 -16.76 11.61 -8.09
CA ILE A 133 -17.57 12.63 -8.77
C ILE A 133 -16.66 13.56 -9.57
N ASP A 134 -15.61 14.11 -8.95
CA ASP A 134 -14.69 15.05 -9.60
C ASP A 134 -14.01 14.41 -10.81
N HIS A 135 -13.57 13.16 -10.67
CA HIS A 135 -12.96 12.42 -11.76
C HIS A 135 -13.93 12.24 -12.94
N ILE A 136 -15.21 11.90 -12.66
CA ILE A 136 -16.22 11.72 -13.71
C ILE A 136 -16.57 13.04 -14.42
N VAL A 137 -16.63 14.17 -13.69
CA VAL A 137 -17.04 15.45 -14.28
C VAL A 137 -15.90 16.24 -14.92
N THR A 138 -14.64 15.86 -14.66
CA THR A 138 -13.45 16.52 -15.23
C THR A 138 -12.72 15.68 -16.29
N THR A 139 -13.14 14.43 -16.50
CA THR A 139 -12.68 13.56 -17.60
C THR A 139 -13.60 13.69 -18.81
#